data_AF-A0A1T4NGD5-F1
#
_entry.id   AF-A0A1T4NGD5-F1
#
_cell.length_a   1.000
_cell.length_b   1.000
_cell.length_c   1.000
_cell.angle_alpha   90.00
_cell.angle_beta   90.00
_cell.angle_gamma   90.00
#
_symmetry.space_group_name_H-M   'P 1'
#
loop_
_entity.id
_entity.type
_entity.pdbx_description
1 polymer ?
#
loop_
_entity_poly.entity_id
_entity_poly.type
_entity_poly.pdbx_seq_one_letter_code
_entity_poly.pdbx_strand_id
1 'polypeptide(L)'
;MSDQELDPTLAAFLAETQESSGPTLSNVSNKLTETGPFSAASFNANREESAEKQKQASKVDLSVTKFNPIEKFFEDKPMPYFDDPAYYKICLTGEGLPAQRVHQVLSKYLTCTDPKDRTVYRQQMVMAYWELVHNMAPKMADLNLPKVKRMMMRFGVVLPSLFTPEQKEFFSKVILDNTTGEPVYYMDEWFKEIASGRLTLSATDEVRVKKSANDGGSAEQQHLMQLKSKNDGKLQSSESFVNAKESERQMMENELLNRIHALCEHSTMIGLEPHRMPYTDMQKKLFAEIQERLRALQKNDKELAGYLKELEEAKAVSGSLEAKIANGPVSVEVNKGDIDTEFNTVRQMAKMTVGRQGNQFPVFTREFYHSTPQGTGFRENVLSVMSWVEEMDPGAFCRIHKNTAHRIVPYVLLVPTYGDFGFCWEPFDRYNRITSRGRIVIPMYPRDLKISVLMAVADLRWQVAKEKASYYWMEEGLTGQYYQYIENQKLKGDLKSYFISDYVLWLTKEVNGVQRMDKELRAIFWRFVPFNQQKKDELKKRSVVYQELYQRDINRSMSDGY
;
A
#
# COMPACT_ATOMS: atom_id res chain seq x y z
N MET A 1 7.80 27.39 -28.79
CA MET A 1 8.11 26.07 -29.36
C MET A 1 8.26 26.26 -30.85
N SER A 2 9.46 26.08 -31.39
CA SER A 2 9.74 26.20 -32.83
C SER A 2 9.49 24.87 -33.51
N ASP A 3 8.71 24.92 -34.59
CA ASP A 3 8.41 23.91 -35.63
C ASP A 3 9.17 22.58 -35.56
N GLN A 4 8.73 21.70 -34.68
CA GLN A 4 8.79 20.25 -34.91
C GLN A 4 7.43 19.86 -35.48
N GLU A 5 7.43 19.11 -36.59
CA GLU A 5 6.23 18.53 -37.21
C GLU A 5 5.25 18.06 -36.12
N LEU A 6 4.08 18.69 -36.06
CA LEU A 6 3.06 18.39 -35.06
C LEU A 6 2.70 16.90 -35.16
N ASP A 7 2.91 16.16 -34.08
CA ASP A 7 2.53 14.76 -33.93
C ASP A 7 1.09 14.54 -34.47
N PRO A 8 0.84 13.53 -35.32
CA PRO A 8 -0.46 13.34 -35.97
C PRO A 8 -1.65 13.27 -35.00
N THR A 9 -1.43 12.74 -33.79
CA THR A 9 -2.45 12.66 -32.73
C THR A 9 -2.72 14.03 -32.12
N LEU A 10 -1.69 14.85 -31.94
CA LEU A 10 -1.84 16.24 -31.47
C LEU A 10 -2.48 17.12 -32.55
N ALA A 11 -2.10 16.94 -33.81
CA ALA A 11 -2.69 17.63 -34.95
C ALA A 11 -4.17 17.27 -35.13
N ALA A 12 -4.52 15.98 -35.05
CA ALA A 12 -5.92 15.52 -35.08
C ALA A 12 -6.73 16.09 -33.91
N PHE A 13 -6.16 16.09 -32.70
CA PHE A 13 -6.78 16.69 -31.52
C PHE A 13 -7.05 18.20 -31.69
N LEU A 14 -6.09 18.96 -32.22
CA LEU A 14 -6.25 20.39 -32.47
C LEU A 14 -7.22 20.69 -33.61
N ALA A 15 -7.29 19.81 -34.62
CA ALA A 15 -8.26 19.91 -35.72
C ALA A 15 -9.70 19.70 -35.24
N GLU A 16 -9.95 18.68 -34.40
CA GLU A 16 -11.27 18.47 -33.76
C GLU A 16 -11.73 19.69 -32.95
N THR A 17 -10.79 20.47 -32.38
CA THR A 17 -11.13 21.69 -31.65
C THR A 17 -11.52 22.84 -32.57
N GLN A 18 -10.89 22.97 -33.75
CA GLN A 18 -11.20 24.02 -34.73
C GLN A 18 -12.58 23.84 -35.38
N GLU A 19 -13.05 22.60 -35.51
CA GLU A 19 -14.41 22.30 -35.99
C GLU A 19 -15.50 22.59 -34.93
N SER A 20 -15.13 22.78 -33.66
CA SER A 20 -16.08 22.97 -32.55
C SER A 20 -16.58 24.41 -32.32
N SER A 21 -16.19 25.38 -33.17
CA SER A 21 -16.71 26.76 -33.10
C SER A 21 -17.94 26.99 -34.01
N GLY A 22 -19.07 26.35 -33.65
CA GLY A 22 -20.45 26.66 -34.10
C GLY A 22 -20.85 26.15 -35.52
N PRO A 23 -22.06 25.57 -35.71
CA PRO A 23 -23.32 25.90 -35.04
C PRO A 23 -24.01 24.74 -34.29
N THR A 24 -25.04 25.12 -33.53
CA THR A 24 -26.05 24.30 -32.84
C THR A 24 -26.38 22.96 -33.53
N LEU A 25 -26.17 21.85 -32.83
CA LEU A 25 -26.65 20.53 -33.23
C LEU A 25 -28.14 20.40 -32.85
N SER A 26 -28.98 20.66 -33.83
CA SER A 26 -30.37 20.20 -33.87
C SER A 26 -30.44 18.69 -34.06
N ASN A 27 -31.35 18.07 -33.31
CA ASN A 27 -31.98 16.75 -33.49
C ASN A 27 -31.36 15.80 -34.54
N VAL A 28 -30.63 14.80 -34.06
CA VAL A 28 -30.63 13.48 -34.69
C VAL A 28 -31.17 12.48 -33.68
N SER A 29 -32.46 12.19 -33.84
CA SER A 29 -33.13 11.08 -33.18
C SER A 29 -32.85 9.79 -33.96
N ASN A 30 -32.68 8.71 -33.21
CA ASN A 30 -32.82 7.29 -33.59
C ASN A 30 -31.81 6.67 -34.56
N LYS A 31 -30.79 6.00 -33.98
CA LYS A 31 -30.79 4.53 -33.82
C LYS A 31 -29.50 4.07 -33.13
N LEU A 32 -29.63 3.72 -31.84
CA LEU A 32 -28.88 2.71 -31.06
C LEU A 32 -29.24 2.95 -29.59
N THR A 33 -30.51 2.73 -29.27
CA THR A 33 -31.01 2.57 -27.90
C THR A 33 -30.72 1.15 -27.46
N GLU A 34 -29.85 0.99 -26.47
CA GLU A 34 -30.05 0.19 -25.25
C GLU A 34 -28.70 0.03 -24.51
N THR A 35 -28.27 1.07 -23.80
CA THR A 35 -27.48 0.86 -22.59
C THR A 35 -28.46 0.75 -21.45
N GLY A 36 -28.75 -0.48 -21.04
CA GLY A 36 -29.64 -0.75 -19.92
C GLY A 36 -29.12 -0.13 -18.60
N PRO A 37 -30.00 0.05 -17.60
CA PRO A 37 -29.58 0.43 -16.27
C PRO A 37 -28.60 -0.61 -15.73
N PHE A 38 -27.56 -0.13 -15.07
CA PHE A 38 -26.57 -0.93 -14.37
C PHE A 38 -27.27 -1.92 -13.43
N SER A 39 -27.33 -3.19 -13.84
CA SER A 39 -27.98 -4.25 -13.08
C SER A 39 -26.99 -4.84 -12.09
N ALA A 40 -27.36 -4.84 -10.81
CA ALA A 40 -26.65 -5.53 -9.73
C ALA A 40 -26.47 -7.04 -9.99
N ALA A 41 -27.16 -7.62 -10.98
CA ALA A 41 -27.04 -9.04 -11.33
C ALA A 41 -25.69 -9.39 -12.01
N SER A 42 -25.03 -8.45 -12.70
CA SER A 42 -23.71 -8.71 -13.30
C SER A 42 -22.57 -8.80 -12.26
N PHE A 43 -22.83 -8.44 -10.99
CA PHE A 43 -21.84 -8.55 -9.91
C PHE A 43 -21.71 -9.96 -9.31
N ASN A 44 -22.76 -10.78 -9.40
CA ASN A 44 -22.79 -12.05 -8.64
C ASN A 44 -22.34 -13.27 -9.44
N ALA A 45 -22.38 -13.25 -10.77
CA ALA A 45 -22.16 -14.46 -11.58
C ALA A 45 -20.69 -14.89 -11.71
N ASN A 46 -19.71 -14.01 -11.45
CA ASN A 46 -18.29 -14.29 -11.71
C ASN A 46 -17.44 -14.42 -10.42
N ARG A 47 -18.07 -14.60 -9.26
CA ARG A 47 -17.36 -14.79 -7.98
C ARG A 47 -16.55 -16.09 -7.93
N GLU A 48 -16.92 -17.10 -8.72
CA GLU A 48 -16.43 -18.47 -8.53
C GLU A 48 -15.27 -18.87 -9.46
N GLU A 49 -15.16 -18.36 -10.69
CA GLU A 49 -14.19 -18.90 -11.67
C GLU A 49 -12.79 -18.25 -11.68
N SER A 50 -12.60 -17.09 -11.05
CA SER A 50 -11.30 -16.37 -11.08
C SER A 50 -10.54 -16.37 -9.74
N ALA A 51 -11.10 -16.98 -8.70
CA ALA A 51 -10.58 -16.91 -7.33
C ALA A 51 -9.40 -17.86 -7.03
N GLU A 52 -9.14 -18.86 -7.87
CA GLU A 52 -8.28 -20.00 -7.47
C GLU A 52 -6.78 -19.86 -7.75
N LYS A 53 -6.27 -18.80 -8.41
CA LYS A 53 -4.83 -18.72 -8.76
C LYS A 53 -4.07 -17.41 -8.50
N GLN A 54 -4.68 -16.38 -7.93
CA GLN A 54 -3.94 -15.17 -7.51
C GLN A 54 -3.84 -15.14 -5.98
N LYS A 55 -2.60 -15.12 -5.44
CA LYS A 55 -2.36 -14.80 -4.03
C LYS A 55 -3.11 -13.50 -3.71
N GLN A 56 -4.10 -13.56 -2.82
CA GLN A 56 -4.94 -12.40 -2.50
C GLN A 56 -4.10 -11.37 -1.74
N ALA A 57 -3.59 -10.35 -2.44
CA ALA A 57 -2.76 -9.28 -1.87
C ALA A 57 -3.46 -8.50 -0.75
N SER A 58 -4.79 -8.57 -0.66
CA SER A 58 -5.59 -7.94 0.40
C SER A 58 -5.49 -8.66 1.75
N LYS A 59 -5.31 -9.99 1.78
CA LYS A 59 -5.24 -10.73 3.05
C LYS A 59 -3.85 -10.64 3.67
N VAL A 60 -3.80 -10.57 5.00
CA VAL A 60 -2.54 -10.57 5.76
C VAL A 60 -2.14 -12.02 6.00
N ASP A 61 -0.96 -12.38 5.47
CA ASP A 61 -0.33 -13.66 5.74
C ASP A 61 0.83 -13.44 6.71
N LEU A 62 0.62 -13.86 7.96
CA LEU A 62 1.60 -13.71 9.04
C LEU A 62 2.76 -14.70 8.95
N SER A 63 2.70 -15.68 8.03
CA SER A 63 3.81 -16.62 7.78
C SER A 63 4.93 -16.02 6.92
N VAL A 64 4.62 -14.97 6.15
CA VAL A 64 5.60 -14.29 5.30
C VAL A 64 6.49 -13.39 6.16
N THR A 65 7.81 -13.60 6.11
CA THR A 65 8.77 -12.90 6.98
C THR A 65 9.59 -11.82 6.28
N LYS A 66 9.60 -11.77 4.94
CA LYS A 66 10.32 -10.77 4.15
C LYS A 66 9.71 -10.60 2.75
N PHE A 67 10.02 -9.50 2.08
CA PHE A 67 9.74 -9.34 0.65
C PHE A 67 10.50 -10.38 -0.19
N ASN A 68 9.87 -10.83 -1.28
CA ASN A 68 10.58 -11.58 -2.30
C ASN A 68 11.47 -10.63 -3.13
N PRO A 69 12.68 -11.07 -3.53
CA PRO A 69 13.51 -10.28 -4.44
C PRO A 69 12.76 -9.93 -5.73
N ILE A 70 12.93 -8.70 -6.19
CA ILE A 70 12.38 -8.25 -7.46
C ILE A 70 13.42 -8.49 -8.53
N GLU A 71 13.16 -9.47 -9.38
CA GLU A 71 14.08 -9.87 -10.45
C GLU A 71 13.81 -9.11 -11.75
N LYS A 72 12.55 -8.68 -11.97
CA LYS A 72 12.09 -8.02 -13.19
C LYS A 72 11.39 -6.70 -12.86
N PHE A 73 11.85 -5.61 -13.47
CA PHE A 73 11.29 -4.26 -13.28
C PHE A 73 10.45 -3.79 -14.47
N PHE A 74 10.71 -4.34 -15.66
CA PHE A 74 10.05 -3.98 -16.91
C PHE A 74 9.85 -5.23 -17.76
N GLU A 75 8.79 -5.24 -18.56
CA GLU A 75 8.55 -6.22 -19.61
C GLU A 75 9.51 -6.04 -20.79
N ASP A 76 9.85 -7.15 -21.43
CA ASP A 76 10.74 -7.16 -22.59
C ASP A 76 10.06 -6.55 -23.81
N LYS A 77 8.74 -6.77 -23.92
CA LYS A 77 7.91 -6.27 -25.02
C LYS A 77 7.09 -5.06 -24.56
N PRO A 78 7.14 -3.92 -25.28
CA PRO A 78 6.28 -2.79 -24.99
C PRO A 78 4.82 -3.13 -25.30
N MET A 79 3.92 -2.68 -24.45
CA MET A 79 2.48 -2.76 -24.69
C MET A 79 2.06 -1.74 -25.77
N PRO A 80 1.07 -2.08 -26.62
CA PRO A 80 0.74 -1.26 -27.79
C PRO A 80 -0.14 -0.05 -27.49
N TYR A 81 -0.63 0.11 -26.24
CA TYR A 81 -1.72 1.05 -25.95
C TYR A 81 -1.36 2.50 -26.25
N PHE A 82 -0.14 2.95 -25.95
CA PHE A 82 0.25 4.35 -26.18
C PHE A 82 0.55 4.67 -27.65
N ASP A 83 0.67 3.65 -28.50
CA ASP A 83 0.86 3.80 -29.95
C ASP A 83 -0.47 3.90 -30.71
N ASP A 84 -1.60 3.65 -30.05
CA ASP A 84 -2.92 3.73 -30.66
C ASP A 84 -3.29 5.19 -31.01
N PRO A 85 -3.46 5.55 -32.30
CA PRO A 85 -3.90 6.88 -32.70
C PRO A 85 -5.27 7.26 -32.15
N ALA A 86 -6.11 6.27 -31.82
CA ALA A 86 -7.42 6.47 -31.23
C ALA A 86 -7.40 6.57 -29.69
N TYR A 87 -6.24 6.49 -29.03
CA TYR A 87 -6.12 6.48 -27.57
C TYR A 87 -6.92 7.62 -26.91
N TYR A 88 -6.71 8.86 -27.37
CA TYR A 88 -7.36 10.04 -26.78
C TYR A 88 -8.89 9.96 -26.89
N LYS A 89 -9.39 9.57 -28.06
CA LYS A 89 -10.82 9.39 -28.32
C LYS A 89 -11.40 8.27 -27.46
N ILE A 90 -10.75 7.10 -27.39
CA ILE A 90 -11.17 5.96 -26.58
C ILE A 90 -11.19 6.32 -25.08
N CYS A 91 -10.19 7.08 -24.63
CA CYS A 91 -10.09 7.53 -23.25
C CYS A 91 -11.32 8.36 -22.83
N LEU A 92 -11.78 9.28 -23.68
CA LEU A 92 -12.88 10.21 -23.35
C LEU A 92 -14.28 9.70 -23.74
N THR A 93 -14.37 8.72 -24.65
CA THR A 93 -15.65 8.20 -25.14
C THR A 93 -16.48 7.58 -24.00
N GLY A 94 -17.77 7.93 -23.92
CA GLY A 94 -18.69 7.39 -22.92
C GLY A 94 -18.60 8.03 -21.53
N GLU A 95 -17.89 9.15 -21.39
CA GLU A 95 -17.75 9.88 -20.12
C GLU A 95 -18.55 11.19 -20.03
N GLY A 96 -19.31 11.54 -21.08
CA GLY A 96 -20.27 12.66 -21.06
C GLY A 96 -19.65 14.04 -20.86
N LEU A 97 -20.32 14.89 -20.07
CA LEU A 97 -19.93 16.29 -19.81
C LEU A 97 -18.51 16.45 -19.23
N PRO A 98 -18.05 15.63 -18.25
CA PRO A 98 -16.67 15.70 -17.75
C PRO A 98 -15.61 15.54 -18.86
N ALA A 99 -15.80 14.61 -19.80
CA ALA A 99 -14.87 14.43 -20.92
C ALA A 99 -14.85 15.64 -21.86
N GLN A 100 -16.01 16.22 -22.17
CA GLN A 100 -16.09 17.44 -22.99
C GLN A 100 -15.36 18.62 -22.33
N ARG A 101 -15.51 18.76 -21.00
CA ARG A 101 -14.82 19.80 -20.23
C ARG A 101 -13.31 19.60 -20.25
N VAL A 102 -12.84 18.36 -20.06
CA VAL A 102 -11.40 18.02 -20.18
C VAL A 102 -10.89 18.35 -21.58
N HIS A 103 -11.60 17.98 -22.64
CA HIS A 103 -11.20 18.27 -24.01
C HIS A 103 -11.07 19.78 -24.27
N GLN A 104 -12.08 20.56 -23.90
CA GLN A 104 -12.10 22.01 -24.10
C GLN A 104 -10.97 22.71 -23.33
N VAL A 105 -10.78 22.37 -22.06
CA VAL A 105 -9.77 23.02 -21.22
C VAL A 105 -8.36 22.60 -21.62
N LEU A 106 -8.13 21.32 -21.94
CA LEU A 106 -6.83 20.82 -22.39
C LEU A 106 -6.42 21.47 -23.72
N SER A 107 -7.36 21.63 -24.66
CA SER A 107 -7.09 22.28 -25.95
C SER A 107 -6.66 23.73 -25.76
N LYS A 108 -7.39 24.48 -24.92
CA LYS A 108 -7.03 25.86 -24.56
C LYS A 108 -5.68 25.91 -23.84
N TYR A 109 -5.41 24.98 -22.94
CA TYR A 109 -4.14 24.93 -22.22
C TYR A 109 -2.94 24.71 -23.15
N LEU A 110 -3.06 23.82 -24.14
CA LEU A 110 -1.99 23.47 -25.07
C LEU A 110 -1.73 24.54 -26.14
N THR A 111 -2.77 25.28 -26.57
CA THR A 111 -2.63 26.35 -27.57
C THR A 111 -2.35 27.73 -26.97
N CYS A 112 -2.51 27.89 -25.65
CA CYS A 112 -2.34 29.17 -24.98
C CYS A 112 -0.86 29.61 -24.96
N THR A 113 -0.60 30.82 -25.46
CA THR A 113 0.71 31.48 -25.44
C THR A 113 0.88 32.42 -24.25
N ASP A 114 -0.20 32.95 -23.68
CA ASP A 114 -0.16 33.89 -22.55
C ASP A 114 0.05 33.16 -21.20
N PRO A 115 1.06 33.53 -20.39
CA PRO A 115 1.33 32.86 -19.11
C PRO A 115 0.23 32.98 -18.05
N LYS A 116 -0.52 34.08 -18.03
CA LYS A 116 -1.60 34.30 -17.05
C LYS A 116 -2.79 33.42 -17.37
N ASP A 117 -3.21 33.40 -18.64
CA ASP A 117 -4.32 32.55 -19.09
C ASP A 117 -3.96 31.07 -18.97
N ARG A 118 -2.71 30.70 -19.28
CA ARG A 118 -2.22 29.33 -19.09
C ARG A 118 -2.30 28.88 -17.62
N THR A 119 -2.09 29.78 -16.67
CA THR A 119 -2.26 29.50 -15.23
C THR A 119 -3.73 29.27 -14.87
N VAL A 120 -4.65 30.04 -15.44
CA VAL A 120 -6.10 29.85 -15.24
C VAL A 120 -6.56 28.51 -15.83
N TYR A 121 -6.18 28.20 -17.07
CA TYR A 121 -6.51 26.92 -17.69
C TYR A 121 -5.89 25.74 -16.95
N ARG A 122 -4.70 25.90 -16.37
CA ARG A 122 -4.10 24.88 -15.49
C ARG A 122 -5.00 24.57 -14.30
N GLN A 123 -5.52 25.58 -13.60
CA GLN A 123 -6.43 25.38 -12.46
C GLN A 123 -7.76 24.75 -12.88
N GLN A 124 -8.34 25.21 -14.00
CA GLN A 124 -9.55 24.61 -14.57
C GLN A 124 -9.32 23.15 -14.95
N MET A 125 -8.14 22.81 -15.47
CA MET A 125 -7.78 21.45 -15.85
C MET A 125 -7.71 20.53 -14.63
N VAL A 126 -7.23 21.02 -13.48
CA VAL A 126 -7.27 20.25 -12.22
C VAL A 126 -8.70 19.85 -11.89
N MET A 127 -9.64 20.80 -11.93
CA MET A 127 -11.04 20.54 -11.62
C MET A 127 -11.69 19.58 -12.62
N ALA A 128 -11.52 19.84 -13.92
CA ALA A 128 -12.08 19.02 -14.99
C ALA A 128 -11.58 17.58 -14.96
N TYR A 129 -10.28 17.38 -14.70
CA TYR A 129 -9.69 16.05 -14.58
C TYR A 129 -10.28 15.27 -13.42
N TRP A 130 -10.39 15.86 -12.23
CA TRP A 130 -10.95 15.15 -11.07
C TRP A 130 -12.44 14.84 -11.24
N GLU A 131 -13.21 15.68 -11.94
CA GLU A 131 -14.57 15.33 -12.35
C GLU A 131 -14.63 14.14 -13.31
N LEU A 132 -13.67 14.03 -14.23
CA LEU A 132 -13.54 12.87 -15.11
C LEU A 132 -13.19 11.61 -14.33
N VAL A 133 -12.22 11.69 -13.41
CA VAL A 133 -11.84 10.58 -12.51
C VAL A 133 -13.03 10.12 -11.66
N HIS A 134 -13.82 11.06 -11.13
CA HIS A 134 -15.04 10.75 -10.37
C HIS A 134 -16.02 9.90 -11.18
N ASN A 135 -16.25 10.26 -12.45
CA ASN A 135 -17.14 9.52 -13.33
C ASN A 135 -16.58 8.15 -13.75
N MET A 136 -15.25 8.05 -13.87
CA MET A 136 -14.56 6.82 -14.25
C MET A 136 -14.35 5.83 -13.09
N ALA A 137 -14.19 6.30 -11.85
CA ALA A 137 -13.85 5.47 -10.70
C ALA A 137 -14.80 4.27 -10.50
N PRO A 138 -16.15 4.43 -10.56
CA PRO A 138 -17.08 3.31 -10.45
C PRO A 138 -16.92 2.25 -11.55
N LYS A 139 -16.40 2.63 -12.73
CA LYS A 139 -16.22 1.75 -13.88
C LYS A 139 -14.97 0.89 -13.77
N MET A 140 -14.06 1.15 -12.82
CA MET A 140 -12.81 0.39 -12.66
C MET A 140 -13.04 -1.08 -12.30
N ALA A 141 -14.20 -1.40 -11.72
CA ALA A 141 -14.63 -2.76 -11.45
C ALA A 141 -14.95 -3.58 -12.72
N ASP A 142 -15.30 -2.91 -13.83
CA ASP A 142 -15.65 -3.58 -15.09
C ASP A 142 -14.41 -4.14 -15.79
N LEU A 143 -14.30 -5.46 -15.86
CA LEU A 143 -13.19 -6.15 -16.50
C LEU A 143 -13.10 -5.87 -18.01
N ASN A 144 -14.22 -5.51 -18.65
CA ASN A 144 -14.29 -5.19 -20.07
C ASN A 144 -13.95 -3.73 -20.38
N LEU A 145 -13.68 -2.92 -19.36
CA LEU A 145 -13.29 -1.52 -19.54
C LEU A 145 -12.01 -1.43 -20.39
N PRO A 146 -11.99 -0.63 -21.48
CA PRO A 146 -10.81 -0.47 -22.32
C PRO A 146 -9.54 -0.15 -21.52
N LYS A 147 -8.45 -0.85 -21.83
CA LYS A 147 -7.17 -0.69 -21.12
C LYS A 147 -6.65 0.75 -21.15
N VAL A 148 -6.94 1.50 -22.21
CA VAL A 148 -6.66 2.95 -22.34
C VAL A 148 -7.20 3.76 -21.15
N LYS A 149 -8.44 3.51 -20.71
CA LYS A 149 -9.03 4.22 -19.56
C LYS A 149 -8.32 3.86 -18.25
N ARG A 150 -7.87 2.61 -18.13
CA ARG A 150 -7.04 2.17 -16.99
C ARG A 150 -5.67 2.83 -17.02
N MET A 151 -5.05 3.01 -18.19
CA MET A 151 -3.76 3.71 -18.31
C MET A 151 -3.88 5.19 -17.94
N MET A 152 -4.99 5.84 -18.28
CA MET A 152 -5.30 7.20 -17.85
C MET A 152 -5.42 7.29 -16.31
N MET A 153 -6.21 6.42 -15.69
CA MET A 153 -6.36 6.39 -14.23
C MET A 153 -5.05 6.02 -13.51
N ARG A 154 -4.27 5.12 -14.09
CA ARG A 154 -3.02 4.62 -13.53
C ARG A 154 -1.89 5.64 -13.59
N PHE A 155 -1.66 6.21 -14.76
CA PHE A 155 -0.47 7.03 -15.05
C PHE A 155 -0.80 8.52 -15.27
N GLY A 156 -2.08 8.91 -15.24
CA GLY A 156 -2.50 10.26 -15.61
C GLY A 156 -2.35 10.57 -17.11
N VAL A 157 -2.12 9.56 -17.95
CA VAL A 157 -1.88 9.72 -19.39
C VAL A 157 -3.21 9.86 -20.11
N VAL A 158 -3.61 11.10 -20.38
CA VAL A 158 -4.79 11.42 -21.20
C VAL A 158 -4.44 11.46 -22.68
N LEU A 159 -3.26 12.00 -23.02
CA LEU A 159 -2.79 12.19 -24.40
C LEU A 159 -1.34 11.69 -24.53
N PRO A 160 -1.08 10.57 -25.24
CA PRO A 160 0.25 9.99 -25.36
C PRO A 160 1.31 10.88 -26.01
N SER A 161 0.93 11.84 -26.86
CA SER A 161 1.88 12.79 -27.46
C SER A 161 2.50 13.78 -26.47
N LEU A 162 2.05 13.78 -25.21
CA LEU A 162 2.68 14.52 -24.12
C LEU A 162 3.94 13.82 -23.56
N PHE A 163 4.22 12.58 -23.97
CA PHE A 163 5.49 11.90 -23.71
C PHE A 163 6.64 12.44 -24.59
N THR A 164 7.88 12.22 -24.17
CA THR A 164 9.00 12.05 -25.12
C THR A 164 9.04 10.61 -25.65
N PRO A 165 9.68 10.33 -26.80
CA PRO A 165 9.79 8.96 -27.32
C PRO A 165 10.36 7.97 -26.31
N GLU A 166 11.38 8.37 -25.55
CA GLU A 166 12.01 7.54 -24.51
C GLU A 166 11.04 7.28 -23.36
N GLN A 167 10.27 8.30 -22.94
CA GLN A 167 9.26 8.15 -21.91
C GLN A 167 8.18 7.17 -22.32
N LYS A 168 7.66 7.33 -23.53
CA LYS A 168 6.66 6.44 -24.10
C LYS A 168 7.16 4.99 -24.13
N GLU A 169 8.41 4.78 -24.51
CA GLU A 169 9.00 3.43 -24.58
C GLU A 169 9.00 2.73 -23.22
N PHE A 170 9.54 3.35 -22.16
CA PHE A 170 9.62 2.66 -20.87
C PHE A 170 8.26 2.59 -20.15
N PHE A 171 7.37 3.57 -20.30
CA PHE A 171 5.99 3.47 -19.80
C PHE A 171 5.24 2.30 -20.47
N SER A 172 5.54 2.02 -21.73
CA SER A 172 4.98 0.87 -22.44
C SER A 172 5.51 -0.47 -21.93
N LYS A 173 6.66 -0.50 -21.26
CA LYS A 173 7.26 -1.71 -20.72
C LYS A 173 6.94 -1.94 -19.23
N VAL A 174 6.05 -1.14 -18.62
CA VAL A 174 5.69 -1.33 -17.20
C VAL A 174 4.90 -2.61 -17.01
N ILE A 175 5.21 -3.36 -15.95
CA ILE A 175 4.47 -4.57 -15.57
C ILE A 175 3.09 -4.14 -15.04
N LEU A 176 2.03 -4.51 -15.74
CA LEU A 176 0.68 -4.07 -15.37
C LEU A 176 0.10 -4.89 -14.22
N ASP A 177 0.27 -6.20 -14.26
CA ASP A 177 -0.35 -7.13 -13.32
C ASP A 177 0.48 -7.25 -12.04
N ASN A 178 -0.20 -7.41 -10.90
CA ASN A 178 0.47 -7.65 -9.62
C ASN A 178 0.92 -9.11 -9.53
N THR A 179 2.15 -9.40 -9.98
CA THR A 179 2.75 -10.73 -9.93
C THR A 179 3.40 -11.05 -8.58
N THR A 180 3.68 -10.03 -7.76
CA THR A 180 4.37 -10.18 -6.47
C THR A 180 3.43 -10.63 -5.35
N GLY A 181 2.13 -10.31 -5.48
CA GLY A 181 1.13 -10.55 -4.43
C GLY A 181 1.23 -9.58 -3.25
N GLU A 182 2.08 -8.54 -3.35
CA GLU A 182 2.23 -7.51 -2.33
C GLU A 182 1.14 -6.43 -2.48
N PRO A 183 0.75 -5.73 -1.39
CA PRO A 183 -0.42 -4.85 -1.35
C PRO A 183 -0.17 -3.45 -1.96
N VAL A 184 0.45 -3.38 -3.14
CA VAL A 184 0.79 -2.13 -3.83
C VAL A 184 -0.13 -1.94 -5.05
N TYR A 185 -0.97 -0.93 -4.96
CA TYR A 185 -2.05 -0.68 -5.90
C TYR A 185 -1.86 0.64 -6.63
N TYR A 186 -2.08 0.61 -7.94
CA TYR A 186 -2.34 1.82 -8.69
C TYR A 186 -3.75 2.35 -8.42
N MET A 187 -3.99 3.62 -8.71
CA MET A 187 -5.31 4.25 -8.46
C MET A 187 -6.48 3.50 -9.11
N ASP A 188 -6.31 2.94 -10.33
CA ASP A 188 -7.35 2.13 -10.98
C ASP A 188 -7.64 0.82 -10.26
N GLU A 189 -6.60 0.17 -9.75
CA GLU A 189 -6.70 -1.07 -8.99
C GLU A 189 -7.31 -0.81 -7.61
N TRP A 190 -6.92 0.28 -6.95
CA TRP A 190 -7.49 0.68 -5.66
C TRP A 190 -9.01 0.82 -5.74
N PHE A 191 -9.51 1.59 -6.71
CA PHE A 191 -10.96 1.73 -6.92
C PHE A 191 -11.64 0.40 -7.28
N LYS A 192 -10.99 -0.45 -8.09
CA LYS A 192 -11.50 -1.80 -8.39
C LYS A 192 -11.64 -2.64 -7.13
N GLU A 193 -10.63 -2.63 -6.25
CA GLU A 193 -10.64 -3.44 -5.03
C GLU A 193 -11.69 -2.95 -4.02
N ILE A 194 -11.85 -1.63 -3.88
CA ILE A 194 -12.91 -1.01 -3.06
C ILE A 194 -14.29 -1.37 -3.61
N ALA A 195 -14.52 -1.21 -4.91
CA ALA A 195 -15.78 -1.55 -5.56
C ALA A 195 -16.11 -3.06 -5.48
N SER A 196 -15.08 -3.90 -5.39
CA SER A 196 -15.24 -5.35 -5.19
C SER A 196 -15.42 -5.77 -3.73
N GLY A 197 -15.34 -4.83 -2.78
CA GLY A 197 -15.41 -5.08 -1.35
C GLY A 197 -14.20 -5.82 -0.76
N ARG A 198 -13.09 -5.93 -1.51
CA ARG A 198 -11.85 -6.59 -1.06
C ARG A 198 -10.94 -5.66 -0.27
N LEU A 199 -11.07 -4.35 -0.46
CA LEU A 199 -10.50 -3.32 0.41
C LEU A 199 -11.63 -2.60 1.15
N THR A 200 -11.40 -2.28 2.42
CA THR A 200 -12.31 -1.41 3.18
C THR A 200 -12.12 0.04 2.77
N LEU A 201 -13.07 0.91 3.11
CA LEU A 201 -12.91 2.35 2.91
C LEU A 201 -11.76 2.91 3.75
N SER A 202 -11.10 3.93 3.20
CA SER A 202 -10.08 4.69 3.91
C SER A 202 -10.71 5.49 5.05
N ALA A 203 -10.17 5.37 6.26
CA ALA A 203 -10.69 6.12 7.39
C ALA A 203 -10.51 7.63 7.16
N THR A 204 -11.51 8.44 7.51
CA THR A 204 -11.41 9.90 7.48
C THR A 204 -11.82 10.45 8.85
N ASP A 205 -11.09 11.44 9.35
CA ASP A 205 -11.40 12.08 10.64
C ASP A 205 -12.72 12.90 10.58
N GLU A 206 -13.20 13.24 9.38
CA GLU A 206 -14.21 14.28 9.17
C GLU A 206 -15.68 13.84 9.02
N VAL A 207 -16.02 12.56 9.01
CA VAL A 207 -17.45 12.17 8.84
C VAL A 207 -18.05 11.60 10.12
N ARG A 208 -18.33 12.48 11.09
CA ARG A 208 -19.60 12.36 11.81
C ARG A 208 -20.68 12.78 10.81
N VAL A 209 -21.33 11.81 10.17
CA VAL A 209 -22.52 12.10 9.36
C VAL A 209 -23.44 12.96 10.21
N LYS A 210 -23.76 14.16 9.74
CA LYS A 210 -24.70 15.05 10.43
C LYS A 210 -26.01 14.30 10.61
N LYS A 211 -26.39 14.12 11.87
CA LYS A 211 -27.68 13.56 12.29
C LYS A 211 -28.79 14.36 11.62
N SER A 212 -29.53 13.73 10.71
CA SER A 212 -30.88 14.20 10.39
C SER A 212 -31.76 13.81 11.58
N ALA A 213 -32.38 14.78 12.24
CA ALA A 213 -33.11 14.60 13.48
C ALA A 213 -34.46 13.83 13.33
N ASN A 214 -34.74 13.27 12.15
CA ASN A 214 -36.05 12.69 11.82
C ASN A 214 -36.08 11.17 11.65
N ASP A 215 -35.02 10.43 11.98
CA ASP A 215 -34.94 9.01 11.63
C ASP A 215 -34.59 8.10 12.82
N GLY A 216 -35.60 7.80 13.66
CA GLY A 216 -35.47 6.97 14.86
C GLY A 216 -35.03 5.52 14.60
N GLY A 217 -35.19 5.02 13.36
CA GLY A 217 -34.68 3.70 12.94
C GLY A 217 -33.18 3.69 12.60
N SER A 218 -32.57 4.85 12.32
CA SER A 218 -31.18 4.94 11.87
C SER A 218 -30.16 4.69 12.99
N ALA A 219 -30.48 5.01 14.24
CA ALA A 219 -29.54 4.95 15.36
C ALA A 219 -29.24 3.51 15.81
N GLU A 220 -30.28 2.66 15.91
CA GLU A 220 -30.13 1.25 16.26
C GLU A 220 -29.42 0.49 15.13
N GLN A 221 -29.77 0.77 13.87
CA GLN A 221 -29.11 0.18 12.71
C GLN A 221 -27.63 0.60 12.60
N GLN A 222 -27.31 1.87 12.86
CA GLN A 222 -25.92 2.33 12.94
C GLN A 222 -25.15 1.68 14.09
N HIS A 223 -25.79 1.48 15.25
CA HIS A 223 -25.18 0.79 16.37
C HIS A 223 -24.89 -0.68 16.05
N LEU A 224 -25.84 -1.39 15.42
CA LEU A 224 -25.65 -2.76 14.95
C LEU A 224 -24.54 -2.86 13.90
N MET A 225 -24.47 -1.90 12.96
CA MET A 225 -23.40 -1.84 11.96
C MET A 225 -22.03 -1.57 12.60
N GLN A 226 -21.97 -0.74 13.64
CA GLN A 226 -20.75 -0.50 14.41
C GLN A 226 -20.31 -1.77 15.17
N LEU A 227 -21.25 -2.47 15.80
CA LEU A 227 -20.96 -3.75 16.47
C LEU A 227 -20.48 -4.80 15.47
N LYS A 228 -21.07 -4.84 14.28
CA LYS A 228 -20.64 -5.71 13.18
C LYS A 228 -19.20 -5.42 12.78
N SER A 229 -18.88 -4.17 12.43
CA SER A 229 -17.53 -3.75 12.05
C SER A 229 -16.49 -4.06 13.14
N LYS A 230 -16.84 -3.86 14.41
CA LYS A 230 -15.98 -4.24 15.54
C LYS A 230 -15.76 -5.74 15.63
N ASN A 231 -16.80 -6.54 15.45
CA ASN A 231 -16.69 -7.99 15.48
C ASN A 231 -15.92 -8.54 14.26
N ASP A 232 -16.11 -7.95 13.08
CA ASP A 232 -15.39 -8.31 11.86
C ASP A 232 -13.87 -8.09 12.05
N GLY A 233 -13.47 -7.00 12.71
CA GLY A 233 -12.08 -6.76 13.09
C GLY A 233 -11.51 -7.85 14.02
N LYS A 234 -12.28 -8.29 15.02
CA LYS A 234 -11.91 -9.39 15.93
C LYS A 234 -11.84 -10.73 15.20
N LEU A 235 -12.79 -10.98 14.29
CA LEU A 235 -12.86 -12.19 13.49
C LEU A 235 -11.62 -12.31 12.60
N GLN A 236 -11.30 -11.24 11.86
CA GLN A 236 -10.12 -11.19 10.99
C GLN A 236 -8.81 -11.38 11.77
N SER A 237 -8.68 -10.77 12.96
CA SER A 237 -7.47 -10.96 13.77
C SER A 237 -7.32 -12.38 14.27
N SER A 238 -8.42 -12.98 14.75
CA SER A 238 -8.41 -14.35 15.27
C SER A 238 -8.07 -15.35 14.17
N GLU A 239 -8.66 -15.19 12.98
CA GLU A 239 -8.37 -16.02 11.81
C GLU A 239 -6.91 -15.89 11.37
N SER A 240 -6.36 -14.67 11.37
CA SER A 240 -4.94 -14.44 11.04
C SER A 240 -4.00 -15.19 12.01
N PHE A 241 -4.31 -15.21 13.31
CA PHE A 241 -3.51 -15.93 14.30
C PHE A 241 -3.64 -17.45 14.19
N VAL A 242 -4.83 -17.97 13.91
CA VAL A 242 -5.04 -19.41 13.65
C VAL A 242 -4.21 -19.85 12.46
N ASN A 243 -4.34 -19.18 11.31
CA ASN A 243 -3.58 -19.50 10.10
C ASN A 243 -2.07 -19.43 10.33
N ALA A 244 -1.60 -18.42 11.07
CA ALA A 244 -0.19 -18.28 11.43
C ALA A 244 0.32 -19.47 12.25
N LYS A 245 -0.45 -19.88 13.27
CA LYS A 245 -0.08 -20.97 14.18
C LYS A 245 -0.16 -22.33 13.51
N GLU A 246 -1.13 -22.55 12.63
CA GLU A 246 -1.22 -23.77 11.81
C GLU A 246 -0.04 -23.90 10.85
N SER A 247 0.35 -22.81 10.18
CA SER A 247 1.53 -22.77 9.31
C SER A 247 2.82 -23.03 10.11
N GLU A 248 2.98 -22.39 11.27
CA GLU A 248 4.11 -22.62 12.18
C GLU A 248 4.18 -24.09 12.63
N ARG A 249 3.03 -24.69 13.01
CA ARG A 249 2.94 -26.11 13.37
C ARG A 249 3.40 -27.00 12.22
N GLN A 250 2.88 -26.77 11.02
CA GLN A 250 3.23 -27.56 9.84
C GLN A 250 4.72 -27.47 9.51
N MET A 251 5.33 -26.29 9.63
CA MET A 251 6.78 -26.11 9.47
C MET A 251 7.56 -26.91 10.52
N MET A 252 7.16 -26.83 11.80
CA MET A 252 7.81 -27.56 12.89
C MET A 252 7.66 -29.08 12.74
N GLU A 253 6.50 -29.57 12.30
CA GLU A 253 6.25 -30.99 12.02
C GLU A 253 7.14 -31.49 10.88
N ASN A 254 7.24 -30.73 9.78
CA ASN A 254 8.14 -31.06 8.67
C ASN A 254 9.62 -31.07 9.11
N GLU A 255 10.05 -30.09 9.91
CA GLU A 255 11.41 -30.06 10.44
C GLU A 255 11.68 -31.25 11.38
N LEU A 256 10.71 -31.60 12.24
CA LEU A 256 10.80 -32.75 13.14
C LEU A 256 10.93 -34.05 12.34
N LEU A 257 10.12 -34.24 11.29
CA LEU A 257 10.20 -35.41 10.41
C LEU A 257 11.59 -35.53 9.76
N ASN A 258 12.13 -34.42 9.23
CA ASN A 258 13.47 -34.41 8.63
C ASN A 258 14.57 -34.78 9.65
N ARG A 259 14.44 -34.29 10.89
CA ARG A 259 15.38 -34.61 11.99
C ARG A 259 15.30 -36.07 12.42
N ILE A 260 14.08 -36.62 12.51
CA ILE A 260 13.86 -38.04 12.81
C ILE A 260 14.44 -38.91 11.69
N HIS A 261 14.24 -38.53 10.42
CA HIS A 261 14.83 -39.23 9.29
C HIS A 261 16.37 -39.28 9.39
N ALA A 262 17.01 -38.13 9.64
CA ALA A 262 18.45 -38.05 9.83
C ALA A 262 18.97 -38.84 11.05
N LEU A 263 18.18 -38.90 12.13
CA LEU A 263 18.50 -39.70 13.31
C LEU A 263 18.47 -41.21 12.99
N CYS A 264 17.54 -41.65 12.14
CA CYS A 264 17.36 -43.06 11.79
C CYS A 264 18.27 -43.56 10.66
N GLU A 265 19.06 -42.70 10.04
CA GLU A 265 19.96 -43.06 8.95
C GLU A 265 21.26 -43.70 9.49
N HIS A 266 21.50 -44.97 9.17
CA HIS A 266 22.69 -45.69 9.67
C HIS A 266 23.46 -46.35 8.53
N SER A 267 24.72 -45.96 8.36
CA SER A 267 25.64 -46.61 7.43
C SER A 267 25.96 -48.04 7.87
N THR A 268 26.25 -48.90 6.90
CA THR A 268 26.74 -50.27 7.18
C THR A 268 28.13 -50.23 7.78
N MET A 269 28.41 -51.17 8.67
CA MET A 269 29.74 -51.34 9.25
C MET A 269 30.63 -52.08 8.24
N ILE A 270 31.72 -51.42 7.81
CA ILE A 270 32.65 -51.96 6.81
C ILE A 270 33.25 -53.27 7.34
N GLY A 271 33.06 -54.37 6.60
CA GLY A 271 33.60 -55.69 6.93
C GLY A 271 32.78 -56.50 7.94
N LEU A 272 31.63 -55.99 8.37
CA LEU A 272 30.66 -56.67 9.25
C LEU A 272 29.23 -56.56 8.69
N GLU A 273 29.07 -56.58 7.38
CA GLU A 273 27.76 -56.60 6.72
C GLU A 273 26.98 -57.87 7.14
N PRO A 274 25.71 -57.77 7.59
CA PRO A 274 24.73 -56.69 7.40
C PRO A 274 24.57 -55.71 8.58
N HIS A 275 25.50 -55.68 9.54
CA HIS A 275 25.38 -54.84 10.74
C HIS A 275 25.58 -53.34 10.42
N ARG A 276 24.90 -52.48 11.18
CA ARG A 276 24.93 -51.02 11.01
C ARG A 276 25.73 -50.34 12.12
N MET A 277 26.28 -49.16 11.81
CA MET A 277 27.03 -48.34 12.75
C MET A 277 26.14 -47.82 13.89
N PRO A 278 26.67 -47.65 15.12
CA PRO A 278 25.98 -46.96 16.20
C PRO A 278 25.80 -45.46 15.88
N TYR A 279 24.99 -44.76 16.68
CA TYR A 279 24.76 -43.32 16.51
C TYR A 279 26.06 -42.51 16.48
N THR A 280 26.21 -41.70 15.44
CA THR A 280 27.31 -40.73 15.33
C THR A 280 27.13 -39.59 16.34
N ASP A 281 28.19 -38.83 16.63
CA ASP A 281 28.07 -37.68 17.53
C ASP A 281 27.15 -36.58 16.98
N MET A 282 27.03 -36.47 15.66
CA MET A 282 26.06 -35.59 15.01
C MET A 282 24.62 -36.05 15.28
N GLN A 283 24.35 -37.36 15.15
CA GLN A 283 23.03 -37.93 15.45
C GLN A 283 22.68 -37.84 16.94
N LYS A 284 23.66 -37.97 17.84
CA LYS A 284 23.41 -37.79 19.26
C LYS A 284 22.95 -36.37 19.61
N LYS A 285 23.44 -35.35 18.89
CA LYS A 285 22.94 -33.96 19.05
C LYS A 285 21.48 -33.82 18.64
N LEU A 286 21.03 -34.59 17.66
CA LEU A 286 19.63 -34.58 17.20
C LEU A 286 18.64 -35.00 18.30
N PHE A 287 19.02 -35.82 19.29
CA PHE A 287 18.11 -36.16 20.41
C PHE A 287 17.65 -34.93 21.18
N ALA A 288 18.59 -34.04 21.53
CA ALA A 288 18.29 -32.81 22.25
C ALA A 288 17.45 -31.85 21.38
N GLU A 289 17.82 -31.71 20.11
CA GLU A 289 17.11 -30.85 19.14
C GLU A 289 15.67 -31.35 18.90
N ILE A 290 15.46 -32.66 18.78
CA ILE A 290 14.12 -33.27 18.68
C ILE A 290 13.30 -33.01 19.95
N GLN A 291 13.89 -33.17 21.14
CA GLN A 291 13.20 -32.90 22.40
C GLN A 291 12.80 -31.42 22.55
N GLU A 292 13.62 -30.50 22.05
CA GLU A 292 13.30 -29.07 21.99
C GLU A 292 12.14 -28.81 21.02
N ARG A 293 12.15 -29.42 19.83
CA ARG A 293 11.07 -29.28 18.83
C ARG A 293 9.74 -29.83 19.33
N LEU A 294 9.73 -30.96 20.04
CA LEU A 294 8.53 -31.49 20.67
C LEU A 294 7.94 -30.53 21.73
N ARG A 295 8.79 -29.89 22.54
CA ARG A 295 8.34 -28.86 23.50
C ARG A 295 7.80 -27.62 22.78
N ALA A 296 8.40 -27.21 21.68
CA ALA A 296 7.91 -26.10 20.86
C ALA A 296 6.53 -26.41 20.25
N LEU A 297 6.32 -27.63 19.74
CA LEU A 297 5.03 -28.11 19.24
C LEU A 297 3.95 -28.09 20.32
N GLN A 298 4.25 -28.55 21.53
CA GLN A 298 3.31 -28.48 22.66
C GLN A 298 2.91 -27.05 23.00
N LYS A 299 3.85 -26.10 22.95
CA LYS A 299 3.57 -24.68 23.17
C LYS A 299 2.68 -24.12 22.06
N ASN A 300 3.01 -24.41 20.80
CA ASN A 300 2.23 -23.98 19.64
C ASN A 300 0.79 -24.52 19.70
N ASP A 301 0.59 -25.81 20.03
CA ASP A 301 -0.73 -26.43 20.17
C ASP A 301 -1.59 -25.72 21.22
N LYS A 302 -1.02 -25.43 22.40
CA LYS A 302 -1.71 -24.69 23.46
C LYS A 302 -2.13 -23.28 23.00
N GLU A 303 -1.28 -22.58 22.26
CA GLU A 303 -1.59 -21.25 21.72
C GLU A 303 -2.66 -21.33 20.62
N LEU A 304 -2.54 -22.29 19.69
CA LEU A 304 -3.49 -22.55 18.61
C LEU A 304 -4.88 -22.86 19.15
N ALA A 305 -4.99 -23.74 20.16
CA ALA A 305 -6.26 -24.04 20.82
C ALA A 305 -6.92 -22.79 21.42
N GLY A 306 -6.12 -21.89 21.99
CA GLY A 306 -6.61 -20.59 22.47
C GLY A 306 -7.17 -19.72 21.35
N TYR A 307 -6.45 -19.59 20.24
CA TYR A 307 -6.89 -18.79 19.08
C TYR A 307 -8.10 -19.39 18.36
N LEU A 308 -8.21 -20.71 18.26
CA LEU A 308 -9.38 -21.39 17.71
C LEU A 308 -10.64 -21.08 18.53
N LYS A 309 -10.53 -21.10 19.86
CA LYS A 309 -11.63 -20.70 20.75
C LYS A 309 -12.04 -19.24 20.54
N GLU A 310 -11.08 -18.32 20.45
CA GLU A 310 -11.36 -16.91 20.16
C GLU A 310 -12.06 -16.73 18.79
N LEU A 311 -11.67 -17.52 17.79
CA LEU A 311 -12.27 -17.52 16.45
C LEU A 311 -13.71 -18.06 16.48
N GLU A 312 -13.97 -19.15 17.19
CA GLU A 312 -15.31 -19.71 17.38
C GLU A 312 -16.25 -18.70 18.04
N GLU A 313 -15.80 -18.03 19.12
CA GLU A 313 -16.55 -16.98 19.78
C GLU A 313 -16.86 -15.82 18.83
N ALA A 314 -15.88 -15.36 18.04
CA ALA A 314 -16.08 -14.29 17.07
C ALA A 314 -17.06 -14.67 15.94
N LYS A 315 -17.02 -15.92 15.46
CA LYS A 315 -17.97 -16.46 14.48
C LYS A 315 -19.39 -16.53 15.04
N ALA A 316 -19.55 -16.98 16.29
CA ALA A 316 -20.85 -17.04 16.95
C ALA A 316 -21.47 -15.64 17.10
N VAL A 317 -20.67 -14.63 17.49
CA VAL A 317 -21.12 -13.23 17.55
C VAL A 317 -21.47 -12.70 16.16
N SER A 318 -20.68 -13.02 15.13
CA SER A 318 -20.94 -12.60 13.75
C SER A 318 -22.30 -13.11 13.27
N GLY A 319 -22.57 -14.42 13.41
CA GLY A 319 -23.86 -15.01 13.05
C GLY A 319 -25.04 -14.40 13.82
N SER A 320 -24.85 -14.07 15.10
CA SER A 320 -25.88 -13.37 15.90
C SER A 320 -26.15 -11.95 15.38
N LEU A 321 -25.11 -11.20 15.03
CA LEU A 321 -25.23 -9.84 14.49
C LEU A 321 -25.85 -9.84 13.09
N GLU A 322 -25.45 -10.77 12.23
CA GLU A 322 -26.01 -10.92 10.89
C GLU A 322 -27.50 -11.27 10.93
N ALA A 323 -27.92 -12.18 11.82
CA ALA A 323 -29.34 -12.48 12.02
C ALA A 323 -30.13 -11.26 12.49
N LYS A 324 -29.58 -10.43 13.37
CA LYS A 324 -30.22 -9.19 13.83
C LYS A 324 -30.34 -8.15 12.73
N ILE A 325 -29.32 -8.02 11.87
CA ILE A 325 -29.32 -7.08 10.75
C ILE A 325 -30.28 -7.55 9.65
N ALA A 326 -30.32 -8.85 9.35
CA ALA A 326 -31.23 -9.43 8.36
C ALA A 326 -32.71 -9.30 8.74
N ASN A 327 -33.01 -9.28 10.05
CA ASN A 327 -34.36 -9.06 10.57
C ASN A 327 -34.74 -7.56 10.67
N GLY A 328 -33.84 -6.64 10.33
CA GLY A 328 -34.11 -5.19 10.28
C GLY A 328 -34.66 -4.73 8.91
N PRO A 329 -35.17 -3.49 8.80
CA PRO A 329 -35.60 -2.93 7.53
C PRO A 329 -34.43 -2.92 6.52
N VAL A 330 -34.67 -3.51 5.35
CA VAL A 330 -33.67 -3.72 4.30
C VAL A 330 -33.21 -2.36 3.73
N SER A 331 -32.00 -1.95 4.05
CA SER A 331 -31.26 -0.94 3.29
C SER A 331 -29.98 -1.55 2.73
N VAL A 332 -30.15 -2.40 1.71
CA VAL A 332 -29.04 -2.90 0.90
C VAL A 332 -28.92 -2.00 -0.33
N GLU A 333 -28.36 -0.81 -0.14
CA GLU A 333 -27.71 -0.06 -1.21
C GLU A 333 -26.24 0.08 -0.86
N VAL A 334 -25.41 -0.86 -1.30
CA VAL A 334 -23.95 -0.70 -1.27
C VAL A 334 -23.42 -0.83 -2.69
N ASN A 335 -22.84 0.26 -3.19
CA ASN A 335 -21.53 0.27 -3.86
C ASN A 335 -21.19 1.62 -4.50
N LYS A 336 -22.17 2.48 -4.81
CA LYS A 336 -21.87 3.80 -5.42
C LYS A 336 -21.39 4.83 -4.40
N GLY A 337 -22.08 4.94 -3.25
CA GLY A 337 -21.70 5.89 -2.19
C GLY A 337 -20.33 5.62 -1.57
N ASP A 338 -19.92 4.35 -1.50
CA ASP A 338 -18.60 3.94 -1.00
C ASP A 338 -17.49 4.40 -1.95
N ILE A 339 -17.67 4.22 -3.26
CA ILE A 339 -16.71 4.68 -4.28
C ILE A 339 -16.65 6.20 -4.31
N ASP A 340 -17.79 6.90 -4.18
CA ASP A 340 -17.82 8.36 -4.13
C ASP A 340 -17.09 8.89 -2.88
N THR A 341 -17.25 8.22 -1.73
CA THR A 341 -16.51 8.53 -0.50
C THR A 341 -15.02 8.31 -0.68
N GLU A 342 -14.63 7.15 -1.19
CA GLU A 342 -13.23 6.83 -1.41
C GLU A 342 -12.58 7.73 -2.47
N PHE A 343 -13.31 8.12 -3.51
CA PHE A 343 -12.84 9.09 -4.50
C PHE A 343 -12.43 10.42 -3.87
N ASN A 344 -13.26 10.95 -2.98
CA ASN A 344 -12.96 12.21 -2.29
C ASN A 344 -11.70 12.06 -1.40
N THR A 345 -11.57 10.91 -0.74
CA THR A 345 -10.38 10.55 0.05
C THR A 345 -9.13 10.47 -0.82
N VAL A 346 -9.16 9.73 -1.94
CA VAL A 346 -8.03 9.60 -2.88
C VAL A 346 -7.65 10.97 -3.47
N ARG A 347 -8.62 11.83 -3.79
CA ARG A 347 -8.35 13.20 -4.24
C ARG A 347 -7.64 14.03 -3.18
N GLN A 348 -8.03 13.90 -1.91
CA GLN A 348 -7.34 14.55 -0.80
C GLN A 348 -5.92 14.01 -0.61
N MET A 349 -5.75 12.69 -0.67
CA MET A 349 -4.45 12.03 -0.62
C MET A 349 -3.53 12.55 -1.74
N ALA A 350 -4.04 12.63 -2.98
CA ALA A 350 -3.32 13.17 -4.12
C ALA A 350 -2.81 14.60 -3.85
N LYS A 351 -3.68 15.48 -3.32
CA LYS A 351 -3.30 16.84 -2.95
C LYS A 351 -2.22 16.88 -1.86
N MET A 352 -2.30 15.97 -0.88
CA MET A 352 -1.31 15.87 0.20
C MET A 352 0.06 15.42 -0.31
N THR A 353 0.13 14.51 -1.29
CA THR A 353 1.42 14.10 -1.87
C THR A 353 2.16 15.25 -2.55
N VAL A 354 1.40 16.19 -3.12
CA VAL A 354 1.93 17.38 -3.80
C VAL A 354 2.33 18.47 -2.80
N GLY A 355 1.57 18.61 -1.71
CA GLY A 355 1.77 19.67 -0.72
C GLY A 355 1.23 21.02 -1.19
N ARG A 356 1.38 22.05 -0.33
CA ARG A 356 0.75 23.37 -0.53
C ARG A 356 1.29 24.14 -1.73
N GLN A 357 2.58 24.02 -2.02
CA GLN A 357 3.28 24.77 -3.08
C GLN A 357 3.68 23.89 -4.27
N GLY A 358 3.27 22.62 -4.26
CA GLY A 358 3.64 21.67 -5.31
C GLY A 358 2.78 21.78 -6.56
N ASN A 359 3.20 21.06 -7.60
CA ASN A 359 2.49 20.98 -8.87
C ASN A 359 1.26 20.05 -8.80
N GLN A 360 0.06 20.64 -8.75
CA GLN A 360 -1.20 19.90 -8.72
C GLN A 360 -1.76 19.55 -10.12
N PHE A 361 -0.99 19.77 -11.18
CA PHE A 361 -1.43 19.43 -12.53
C PHE A 361 -1.59 17.90 -12.65
N PRO A 362 -2.77 17.39 -13.02
CA PRO A 362 -3.08 15.97 -12.83
C PRO A 362 -2.82 15.11 -14.07
N VAL A 363 -2.48 15.74 -15.21
CA VAL A 363 -2.21 15.05 -16.47
C VAL A 363 -0.71 14.82 -16.60
N PHE A 364 -0.35 13.64 -17.09
CA PHE A 364 1.02 13.33 -17.48
C PHE A 364 1.50 14.31 -18.58
N THR A 365 2.66 14.92 -18.37
CA THR A 365 3.32 15.77 -19.37
C THR A 365 4.83 15.75 -19.18
N ARG A 366 5.56 15.69 -20.29
CA ARG A 366 7.01 15.84 -20.35
C ARG A 366 7.53 17.12 -19.71
N GLU A 367 6.71 18.17 -19.59
CA GLU A 367 7.10 19.44 -18.96
C GLU A 367 7.33 19.31 -17.45
N PHE A 368 6.65 18.36 -16.79
CA PHE A 368 6.66 18.22 -15.34
C PHE A 368 7.27 16.90 -14.87
N TYR A 369 7.35 15.91 -15.76
CA TYR A 369 7.98 14.64 -15.48
C TYR A 369 9.51 14.74 -15.58
N HIS A 370 10.18 14.59 -14.43
CA HIS A 370 11.65 14.68 -14.30
C HIS A 370 12.26 13.41 -13.69
N SER A 371 11.46 12.39 -13.42
CA SER A 371 11.90 11.15 -12.79
C SER A 371 12.65 10.25 -13.80
N THR A 372 13.56 9.42 -13.30
CA THR A 372 14.14 8.33 -14.09
C THR A 372 13.19 7.12 -14.11
N PRO A 373 13.40 6.13 -15.00
CA PRO A 373 12.58 4.91 -15.00
C PRO A 373 12.57 4.21 -13.63
N GLN A 374 13.71 4.12 -12.94
CA GLN A 374 13.81 3.53 -11.59
C GLN A 374 13.37 4.50 -10.49
N GLY A 375 13.40 5.81 -10.75
CA GLY A 375 12.92 6.87 -9.85
C GLY A 375 11.42 7.16 -10.00
N THR A 376 10.71 6.45 -10.87
CA THR A 376 9.26 6.56 -11.03
C THR A 376 8.59 5.59 -10.07
N GLY A 377 7.50 6.02 -9.43
CA GLY A 377 6.71 5.20 -8.51
C GLY A 377 5.89 4.12 -9.21
N PHE A 378 6.54 3.25 -9.98
CA PHE A 378 5.99 1.98 -10.41
C PHE A 378 6.02 0.97 -9.26
N ARG A 379 5.12 -0.02 -9.30
CA ARG A 379 4.97 -1.02 -8.23
C ARG A 379 6.30 -1.67 -7.87
N GLU A 380 7.06 -2.11 -8.87
CA GLU A 380 8.31 -2.84 -8.70
C GLU A 380 9.39 -1.94 -8.10
N ASN A 381 9.49 -0.68 -8.53
CA ASN A 381 10.43 0.28 -7.96
C ASN A 381 10.10 0.58 -6.49
N VAL A 382 8.81 0.78 -6.17
CA VAL A 382 8.35 1.04 -4.80
C VAL A 382 8.62 -0.16 -3.90
N LEU A 383 8.30 -1.37 -4.36
CA LEU A 383 8.59 -2.60 -3.63
C LEU A 383 10.09 -2.80 -3.42
N SER A 384 10.94 -2.44 -4.39
CA SER A 384 12.39 -2.52 -4.24
C SER A 384 12.87 -1.60 -3.11
N VAL A 385 12.36 -0.36 -3.05
CA VAL A 385 12.70 0.56 -1.96
C VAL A 385 12.15 0.06 -0.63
N MET A 386 10.90 -0.43 -0.57
CA MET A 386 10.32 -0.97 0.67
C MET A 386 11.08 -2.21 1.17
N SER A 387 11.52 -3.10 0.26
CA SER A 387 12.37 -4.23 0.59
C SER A 387 13.70 -3.80 1.18
N TRP A 388 14.31 -2.75 0.62
CA TRP A 388 15.53 -2.17 1.18
C TRP A 388 15.30 -1.52 2.55
N VAL A 389 14.14 -0.87 2.76
CA VAL A 389 13.77 -0.32 4.07
C VAL A 389 13.59 -1.43 5.10
N GLU A 390 12.90 -2.52 4.75
CA GLU A 390 12.73 -3.69 5.61
C GLU A 390 14.08 -4.33 6.00
N GLU A 391 15.03 -4.35 5.06
CA GLU A 391 16.37 -4.87 5.34
C GLU A 391 17.13 -3.97 6.32
N MET A 392 17.11 -2.65 6.11
CA MET A 392 17.86 -1.71 6.96
C MET A 392 17.18 -1.48 8.31
N ASP A 393 15.85 -1.46 8.34
CA ASP A 393 15.02 -1.30 9.52
C ASP A 393 14.02 -2.47 9.63
N PRO A 394 14.45 -3.61 10.22
CA PRO A 394 13.61 -4.81 10.35
C PRO A 394 12.30 -4.60 11.11
N GLY A 395 12.19 -3.51 11.86
CA GLY A 395 10.97 -3.15 12.58
C GLY A 395 9.94 -2.40 11.73
N ALA A 396 10.28 -1.95 10.52
CA ALA A 396 9.48 -0.98 9.76
C ALA A 396 8.05 -1.43 9.48
N PHE A 397 7.89 -2.72 9.19
CA PHE A 397 6.60 -3.34 8.89
C PHE A 397 6.20 -4.37 9.96
N CYS A 398 6.82 -4.34 11.14
CA CYS A 398 6.57 -5.32 12.19
C CYS A 398 5.69 -4.74 13.29
N ARG A 399 4.73 -5.54 13.77
CA ARG A 399 3.93 -5.24 14.96
C ARG A 399 4.11 -6.32 16.00
N ILE A 400 4.52 -5.89 17.19
CA ILE A 400 4.66 -6.78 18.35
C ILE A 400 3.27 -7.05 18.95
N HIS A 401 2.96 -8.33 19.17
CA HIS A 401 1.82 -8.84 19.94
C HIS A 401 2.27 -10.05 20.76
N LYS A 402 1.96 -10.09 22.06
CA LYS A 402 2.40 -11.16 22.99
C LYS A 402 3.90 -11.51 22.82
N ASN A 403 4.76 -10.48 22.76
CA ASN A 403 6.22 -10.58 22.53
C ASN A 403 6.65 -11.23 21.20
N THR A 404 5.72 -11.47 20.28
CA THR A 404 6.01 -11.98 18.93
C THR A 404 5.86 -10.85 17.92
N ALA A 405 6.85 -10.69 17.04
CA ALA A 405 6.80 -9.72 15.96
C ALA A 405 6.06 -10.32 14.75
N HIS A 406 5.03 -9.62 14.29
CA HIS A 406 4.24 -9.99 13.12
C HIS A 406 4.52 -9.00 11.98
N ARG A 407 4.99 -9.50 10.84
CA ARG A 407 5.20 -8.70 9.63
C ARG A 407 3.86 -8.39 8.99
N ILE A 408 3.57 -7.10 8.83
CA ILE A 408 2.32 -6.61 8.22
C ILE A 408 2.63 -5.39 7.36
N VAL A 409 2.85 -5.63 6.08
CA VAL A 409 3.08 -4.59 5.07
C VAL A 409 1.83 -3.73 4.88
N PRO A 410 1.94 -2.39 4.88
CA PRO A 410 0.78 -1.51 4.65
C PRO A 410 0.26 -1.66 3.22
N TYR A 411 -1.02 -1.35 3.02
CA TYR A 411 -1.54 -1.00 1.71
C TYR A 411 -0.82 0.22 1.17
N VAL A 412 -0.36 0.15 -0.08
CA VAL A 412 0.29 1.28 -0.76
C VAL A 412 -0.59 1.73 -1.91
N LEU A 413 -1.00 3.00 -1.86
CA LEU A 413 -1.67 3.67 -2.96
C LEU A 413 -0.67 4.49 -3.76
N LEU A 414 -0.50 4.16 -5.03
CA LEU A 414 0.27 4.93 -6.00
C LEU A 414 -0.64 5.92 -6.72
N VAL A 415 -0.32 7.21 -6.61
CA VAL A 415 -1.13 8.29 -7.19
C VAL A 415 -0.33 9.02 -8.27
N PRO A 416 -0.87 9.23 -9.49
CA PRO A 416 -0.15 9.86 -10.60
C PRO A 416 -0.01 11.39 -10.41
N THR A 417 0.78 11.80 -9.42
CA THR A 417 1.03 13.19 -9.05
C THR A 417 2.53 13.53 -9.12
N TYR A 418 2.81 14.81 -9.42
CA TYR A 418 4.16 15.41 -9.34
C TYR A 418 4.49 15.89 -7.93
N GLY A 419 4.19 15.05 -6.94
CA GLY A 419 4.43 15.32 -5.53
C GLY A 419 5.72 14.69 -5.03
N ASP A 420 6.29 15.24 -3.96
CA ASP A 420 7.48 14.70 -3.31
C ASP A 420 7.18 13.98 -1.99
N PHE A 421 5.98 14.16 -1.45
CA PHE A 421 5.62 13.73 -0.10
C PHE A 421 4.92 12.38 -0.14
N GLY A 422 5.59 11.33 0.32
CA GLY A 422 4.90 10.12 0.77
C GLY A 422 4.49 10.26 2.24
N PHE A 423 3.33 9.72 2.62
CA PHE A 423 2.83 9.84 3.98
C PHE A 423 1.95 8.63 4.36
N CYS A 424 1.68 8.50 5.66
CA CYS A 424 0.77 7.51 6.20
C CYS A 424 -0.61 8.13 6.38
N TRP A 425 -1.61 7.56 5.70
CA TRP A 425 -3.00 7.97 5.83
C TRP A 425 -3.66 7.34 7.06
N GLU A 426 -3.39 6.06 7.30
CA GLU A 426 -3.96 5.32 8.43
C GLU A 426 -2.95 4.28 8.92
N PRO A 427 -2.60 4.24 10.21
CA PRO A 427 -1.59 3.30 10.70
C PRO A 427 -2.09 1.86 10.78
N PHE A 428 -3.39 1.66 11.03
CA PHE A 428 -4.10 0.38 11.05
C PHE A 428 -5.61 0.63 11.17
N ASP A 429 -6.42 -0.39 10.90
CA ASP A 429 -7.86 -0.37 11.13
C ASP A 429 -8.18 -0.17 12.62
N ARG A 430 -9.10 0.74 12.90
CA ARG A 430 -9.53 1.12 14.25
C ARG A 430 -9.95 -0.08 15.11
N TYR A 431 -10.60 -1.07 14.52
CA TYR A 431 -11.13 -2.26 15.19
C TYR A 431 -10.18 -3.47 15.14
N ASN A 432 -9.18 -3.45 14.26
CA ASN A 432 -8.14 -4.49 14.17
C ASN A 432 -6.71 -3.91 14.24
N ARG A 433 -6.39 -3.27 15.37
CA ARG A 433 -5.09 -2.59 15.57
C ARG A 433 -3.85 -3.49 15.45
N ILE A 434 -4.04 -4.80 15.64
CA ILE A 434 -2.94 -5.75 15.78
C ILE A 434 -2.55 -6.31 14.41
N THR A 435 -3.52 -6.78 13.62
CA THR A 435 -3.25 -7.57 12.41
C THR A 435 -3.64 -6.86 11.10
N SER A 436 -4.47 -5.81 11.12
CA SER A 436 -4.91 -5.14 9.89
C SER A 436 -3.80 -4.30 9.26
N ARG A 437 -3.70 -4.21 7.94
CA ARG A 437 -2.71 -3.32 7.28
C ARG A 437 -3.00 -1.84 7.55
N GLY A 438 -1.96 -1.03 7.65
CA GLY A 438 -2.06 0.43 7.51
C GLY A 438 -2.21 0.83 6.04
N ARG A 439 -2.35 2.12 5.76
CA ARG A 439 -2.43 2.72 4.42
C ARG A 439 -1.39 3.81 4.28
N ILE A 440 -0.50 3.66 3.31
CA ILE A 440 0.45 4.69 2.91
C ILE A 440 0.18 5.13 1.47
N VAL A 441 0.50 6.38 1.18
CA VAL A 441 0.31 6.99 -0.13
C VAL A 441 1.66 7.45 -0.66
N ILE A 442 1.95 7.13 -1.91
CA ILE A 442 3.21 7.47 -2.58
C ILE A 442 2.90 8.16 -3.92
N PRO A 443 3.44 9.36 -4.17
CA PRO A 443 3.34 9.99 -5.49
C PRO A 443 4.14 9.19 -6.52
N MET A 444 3.64 9.10 -7.75
CA MET A 444 4.32 8.38 -8.82
C MET A 444 5.46 9.16 -9.47
N TYR A 445 5.42 10.49 -9.44
CA TYR A 445 6.42 11.34 -10.09
C TYR A 445 7.18 12.24 -9.09
N PRO A 446 7.79 11.66 -8.03
CA PRO A 446 8.58 12.42 -7.10
C PRO A 446 9.92 12.81 -7.71
N ARG A 447 10.56 13.83 -7.13
CA ARG A 447 11.98 14.14 -7.43
C ARG A 447 12.91 13.01 -7.00
N ASP A 448 12.63 12.37 -5.87
CA ASP A 448 13.37 11.21 -5.37
C ASP A 448 12.40 10.20 -4.74
N LEU A 449 12.19 9.08 -5.45
CA LEU A 449 11.29 8.02 -5.00
C LEU A 449 11.71 7.43 -3.66
N LYS A 450 13.02 7.27 -3.43
CA LYS A 450 13.52 6.69 -2.19
C LYS A 450 13.14 7.59 -1.02
N ILE A 451 13.32 8.90 -1.15
CA ILE A 451 12.93 9.86 -0.13
C ILE A 451 11.41 9.81 0.10
N SER A 452 10.59 9.83 -0.94
CA SER A 452 9.12 9.78 -0.77
C SER A 452 8.65 8.50 -0.06
N VAL A 453 9.19 7.33 -0.41
CA VAL A 453 8.89 6.07 0.28
C VAL A 453 9.35 6.13 1.74
N LEU A 454 10.54 6.65 2.01
CA LEU A 454 11.06 6.80 3.38
C LEU A 454 10.17 7.71 4.23
N MET A 455 9.66 8.80 3.66
CA MET A 455 8.74 9.69 4.35
C MET A 455 7.43 8.98 4.71
N ALA A 456 6.89 8.18 3.79
CA ALA A 456 5.68 7.40 4.02
C ALA A 456 5.87 6.36 5.14
N VAL A 457 6.99 5.63 5.11
CA VAL A 457 7.32 4.62 6.14
C VAL A 457 7.63 5.28 7.49
N ALA A 458 8.32 6.43 7.50
CA ALA A 458 8.59 7.18 8.72
C ALA A 458 7.29 7.64 9.39
N ASP A 459 6.37 8.21 8.60
CA ASP A 459 5.07 8.65 9.09
C ASP A 459 4.24 7.47 9.61
N LEU A 460 4.26 6.34 8.90
CA LEU A 460 3.62 5.09 9.37
C LEU A 460 4.20 4.64 10.71
N ARG A 461 5.53 4.58 10.82
CA ARG A 461 6.22 4.13 12.02
C ARG A 461 5.91 5.04 13.21
N TRP A 462 5.88 6.35 12.99
CA TRP A 462 5.51 7.34 14.01
C TRP A 462 4.06 7.16 14.47
N GLN A 463 3.11 7.10 13.53
CA GLN A 463 1.69 6.98 13.86
C GLN A 463 1.37 5.65 14.56
N VAL A 464 1.94 4.53 14.09
CA VAL A 464 1.79 3.22 14.74
C VAL A 464 2.33 3.26 16.17
N ALA A 465 3.51 3.82 16.38
CA ALA A 465 4.10 3.91 17.72
C ALA A 465 3.26 4.82 18.64
N LYS A 466 2.82 5.97 18.14
CA LYS A 466 2.00 6.92 18.89
C LYS A 466 0.65 6.33 19.30
N GLU A 467 -0.07 5.71 18.35
CA GLU A 467 -1.38 5.14 18.65
C GLU A 467 -1.29 3.89 19.55
N LYS A 468 -0.22 3.09 19.41
CA LYS A 468 0.01 1.95 20.32
C LYS A 468 0.30 2.40 21.75
N ALA A 469 1.08 3.46 21.93
CA ALA A 469 1.36 4.02 23.25
C ALA A 469 0.13 4.71 23.87
N SER A 470 -0.87 5.08 23.05
CA SER A 470 -2.13 5.68 23.47
C SER A 470 -1.89 6.90 24.39
N TYR A 471 -2.22 6.83 25.68
CA TYR A 471 -2.07 7.94 26.62
C TYR A 471 -0.59 8.19 27.00
N TYR A 472 0.26 7.17 26.90
CA TYR A 472 1.67 7.20 27.33
C TYR A 472 2.64 7.60 26.21
N TRP A 473 2.12 8.10 25.09
CA TRP A 473 2.94 8.38 23.90
C TRP A 473 4.02 9.45 24.11
N MET A 474 3.90 10.28 25.15
CA MET A 474 4.91 11.28 25.55
C MET A 474 5.89 10.77 26.61
N GLU A 475 5.63 9.62 27.24
CA GLU A 475 6.39 9.13 28.40
C GLU A 475 7.34 8.00 28.02
N GLU A 476 6.85 7.03 27.23
CA GLU A 476 7.57 5.79 26.96
C GLU A 476 7.77 5.50 25.46
N GLY A 477 8.64 4.54 25.18
CA GLY A 477 8.90 4.03 23.83
C GLY A 477 9.57 5.04 22.89
N LEU A 478 9.44 4.78 21.59
CA LEU A 478 10.02 5.62 20.54
C LEU A 478 9.50 7.07 20.62
N THR A 479 8.18 7.22 20.73
CA THR A 479 7.55 8.56 20.67
C THR A 479 7.81 9.36 21.93
N GLY A 480 7.83 8.73 23.11
CA GLY A 480 8.09 9.44 24.36
C GLY A 480 9.53 9.92 24.47
N GLN A 481 10.49 9.06 24.14
CA GLN A 481 11.91 9.43 24.14
C GLN A 481 12.22 10.49 23.09
N TYR A 482 11.60 10.40 21.90
CA TYR A 482 11.75 11.43 20.87
C TYR A 482 11.07 12.75 21.26
N TYR A 483 9.89 12.70 21.91
CA TYR A 483 9.20 13.88 22.45
C TYR A 483 10.09 14.63 23.45
N GLN A 484 10.65 13.92 24.44
CA GLN A 484 11.54 14.49 25.45
C GLN A 484 12.78 15.13 24.83
N TYR A 485 13.38 14.50 23.82
CA TYR A 485 14.50 15.07 23.07
C TYR A 485 14.13 16.42 22.43
N ILE A 486 13.00 16.49 21.70
CA ILE A 486 12.56 17.70 21.01
C ILE A 486 12.21 18.81 22.00
N GLU A 487 11.59 18.47 23.13
CA GLU A 487 11.29 19.39 24.22
C GLU A 487 12.57 19.98 24.84
N ASN A 488 13.58 19.14 25.10
CA ASN A 488 14.89 19.57 25.60
C ASN A 488 15.62 20.50 24.61
N GLN A 489 15.48 20.26 23.31
CA GLN A 489 16.02 21.13 22.26
C GLN A 489 15.22 22.43 22.05
N LYS A 490 14.07 22.58 22.73
CA LYS A 490 13.17 23.75 22.62
C LYS A 490 12.76 24.07 21.18
N LEU A 491 12.67 23.05 20.33
CA LEU A 491 12.30 23.22 18.93
C LEU A 491 10.80 23.49 18.81
N LYS A 492 10.43 24.51 18.03
CA LYS A 492 9.04 24.84 17.73
C LYS A 492 8.63 24.17 16.42
N GLY A 493 7.48 23.52 16.37
CA GLY A 493 6.95 22.93 15.13
C GLY A 493 6.20 21.64 15.37
N ASP A 494 5.84 20.98 14.28
CA ASP A 494 5.20 19.67 14.32
C ASP A 494 6.23 18.57 14.58
N LEU A 495 6.08 17.89 15.72
CA LEU A 495 6.95 16.80 16.17
C LEU A 495 7.07 15.68 15.13
N LYS A 496 5.97 15.37 14.46
CA LYS A 496 5.92 14.33 13.43
C LYS A 496 6.80 14.69 12.24
N SER A 497 6.75 15.95 11.81
CA SER A 497 7.57 16.45 10.70
C SER A 497 9.07 16.37 11.02
N TYR A 498 9.48 16.66 12.27
CA TYR A 498 10.87 16.46 12.71
C TYR A 498 11.26 14.98 12.65
N PHE A 499 10.42 14.09 13.18
CA PHE A 499 10.71 12.65 13.17
C PHE A 499 10.91 12.11 11.76
N ILE A 500 10.04 12.51 10.82
CA ILE A 500 10.13 12.09 9.42
C ILE A 500 11.47 12.53 8.81
N SER A 501 11.87 13.79 9.02
CA SER A 501 13.15 14.31 8.54
C SER A 501 14.34 13.55 9.11
N ASP A 502 14.31 13.27 10.42
CA ASP A 502 15.38 12.53 11.11
C ASP A 502 15.45 11.07 10.67
N TYR A 503 14.30 10.43 10.42
CA TYR A 503 14.24 9.07 9.89
C TYR A 503 14.80 8.97 8.47
N VAL A 504 14.50 9.95 7.61
CA VAL A 504 15.12 10.06 6.29
C VAL A 504 16.64 10.23 6.43
N LEU A 505 17.11 11.05 7.37
CA LEU A 505 18.53 11.23 7.64
C LEU A 505 19.20 9.94 8.16
N TRP A 506 18.51 9.21 9.05
CA TRP A 506 18.94 7.92 9.59
C TRP A 506 19.18 6.90 8.48
N LEU A 507 18.20 6.72 7.59
CA LEU A 507 18.29 5.75 6.51
C LEU A 507 19.09 6.22 5.29
N THR A 508 19.35 7.51 5.10
CA THR A 508 20.16 7.95 3.95
C THR A 508 21.63 8.21 4.32
N LYS A 509 21.92 8.63 5.55
CA LYS A 509 23.27 9.03 5.98
C LYS A 509 23.84 8.10 7.05
N GLU A 510 23.13 7.91 8.16
CA GLU A 510 23.64 7.14 9.30
C GLU A 510 23.81 5.65 8.95
N VAL A 511 22.95 5.10 8.09
CA VAL A 511 23.12 3.73 7.56
C VAL A 511 24.46 3.52 6.84
N ASN A 512 25.05 4.60 6.29
CA ASN A 512 26.35 4.56 5.62
C ASN A 512 27.50 4.96 6.56
N GLY A 513 27.22 5.19 7.85
CA GLY A 513 28.18 5.68 8.85
C GLY A 513 28.49 7.16 8.73
N VAL A 514 27.71 7.92 7.94
CA VAL A 514 27.87 9.38 7.82
C VAL A 514 27.11 10.03 8.97
N GLN A 515 27.85 10.48 9.98
CA GLN A 515 27.31 11.05 11.21
C GLN A 515 26.75 12.46 10.97
N ARG A 516 25.44 12.57 10.78
CA ARG A 516 24.72 13.85 10.58
C ARG A 516 23.72 14.15 11.70
N MET A 517 23.27 13.12 12.43
CA MET A 517 22.33 13.28 13.54
C MET A 517 23.05 13.74 14.81
N ASP A 518 22.31 14.37 15.71
CA ASP A 518 22.80 14.67 17.05
C ASP A 518 23.14 13.38 17.84
N LYS A 519 24.04 13.48 18.82
CA LYS A 519 24.48 12.34 19.64
C LYS A 519 23.31 11.68 20.39
N GLU A 520 22.45 12.46 21.02
CA GLU A 520 21.31 11.94 21.80
C GLU A 520 20.28 11.31 20.87
N LEU A 521 19.95 12.02 19.80
CA LEU A 521 19.01 11.55 18.78
C LEU A 521 19.46 10.24 18.12
N ARG A 522 20.75 10.12 17.79
CA ARG A 522 21.34 8.87 17.27
C ARG A 522 21.16 7.72 18.25
N ALA A 523 21.30 7.95 19.56
CA ALA A 523 21.11 6.91 20.56
C ALA A 523 19.63 6.46 20.67
N ILE A 524 18.68 7.38 20.48
CA ILE A 524 17.24 7.06 20.39
C ILE A 524 16.98 6.16 19.18
N PHE A 525 17.44 6.58 17.99
CA PHE A 525 17.24 5.80 16.76
C PHE A 525 17.94 4.45 16.80
N TRP A 526 19.17 4.37 17.32
CA TRP A 526 19.86 3.09 17.49
C TRP A 526 19.08 2.07 18.33
N ARG A 527 18.34 2.55 19.35
CA ARG A 527 17.54 1.71 20.24
C ARG A 527 16.19 1.33 19.64
N PHE A 528 15.44 2.29 19.12
CA PHE A 528 14.02 2.11 18.75
C PHE A 528 13.79 1.95 17.24
N VAL A 529 14.80 2.26 16.44
CA VAL A 529 14.88 2.02 15.00
C VAL A 529 16.18 1.27 14.68
N PRO A 530 16.41 0.12 15.34
CA PRO A 530 17.70 -0.56 15.24
C PRO A 530 17.94 -1.05 13.81
N PHE A 531 19.16 -0.84 13.33
CA PHE A 531 19.58 -1.47 12.09
C PHE A 531 19.65 -3.00 12.25
N ASN A 532 19.61 -3.72 11.13
CA ASN A 532 19.87 -5.16 11.15
C ASN A 532 21.27 -5.47 11.73
N GLN A 533 21.46 -6.71 12.21
CA GLN A 533 22.67 -7.10 12.92
C GLN A 533 23.93 -6.93 12.04
N GLN A 534 23.86 -7.34 10.77
CA GLN A 534 24.95 -7.18 9.82
C GLN A 534 25.40 -5.72 9.70
N LYS A 535 24.45 -4.79 9.58
CA LYS A 535 24.72 -3.35 9.47
C LYS A 535 25.29 -2.78 10.76
N LYS A 536 24.79 -3.21 11.93
CA LYS A 536 25.38 -2.84 13.23
C LYS A 536 26.85 -3.28 13.32
N ASP A 537 27.17 -4.47 12.83
CA ASP A 537 28.53 -5.03 12.81
C ASP A 537 29.48 -4.31 11.82
N GLU A 538 28.94 -3.73 10.75
CA GLU A 538 29.69 -2.86 9.85
C GLU A 538 29.93 -1.48 10.48
N LEU A 539 28.89 -0.86 11.05
CA LEU A 539 28.95 0.49 11.61
C LEU A 539 29.88 0.58 12.82
N LYS A 540 29.89 -0.43 13.69
CA LYS A 540 30.80 -0.46 14.86
C LYS A 540 32.28 -0.36 14.48
N LYS A 541 32.65 -0.80 13.27
CA LYS A 541 34.03 -0.72 12.75
C LYS A 541 34.35 0.64 12.13
N ARG A 542 33.33 1.42 11.73
CA ARG A 542 33.51 2.71 11.04
C ARG A 542 33.81 3.87 11.98
N SER A 543 33.27 3.86 13.21
CA SER A 543 33.50 4.93 14.17
C SER A 543 33.28 4.49 15.61
N VAL A 544 34.04 5.11 16.52
CA VAL A 544 33.94 4.93 17.98
C VAL A 544 32.52 5.19 18.49
N VAL A 545 31.80 6.16 17.91
CA VAL A 545 30.42 6.48 18.32
C VAL A 545 29.48 5.29 18.13
N TYR A 546 29.58 4.57 17.01
CA TYR A 546 28.76 3.37 16.79
C TYR A 546 29.25 2.17 17.61
N GLN A 547 30.55 2.09 17.87
CA GLN A 547 31.10 1.06 18.75
C GLN A 547 30.55 1.20 20.18
N GLU A 548 30.47 2.42 20.72
CA GLU A 548 29.87 2.71 22.02
C GLU A 548 28.38 2.32 22.05
N LEU A 549 27.62 2.70 21.02
CA LEU A 549 26.20 2.34 20.91
C LEU A 549 25.99 0.83 20.84
N TYR A 550 26.83 0.12 20.08
CA TYR A 550 26.82 -1.33 19.98
C TYR A 550 27.10 -2.00 21.33
N GLN A 551 28.11 -1.53 22.07
CA GLN A 551 28.44 -2.07 23.39
C GLN A 551 27.32 -1.83 24.41
N ARG A 552 26.67 -0.66 24.36
CA ARG A 552 25.49 -0.38 25.19
C ARG A 552 24.33 -1.33 24.89
N ASP A 553 24.16 -1.72 23.62
CA ASP A 553 23.13 -2.68 23.20
C ASP A 553 23.41 -4.07 23.78
N ILE A 554 24.66 -4.55 23.71
CA ILE A 554 25.08 -5.81 24.35
C ILE A 554 24.79 -5.78 25.85
N ASN A 555 25.21 -4.72 26.54
CA ASN A 555 25.04 -4.62 27.98
C ASN A 555 23.55 -4.65 28.38
N ARG A 556 22.67 -4.06 27.57
CA ARG A 556 21.21 -4.16 27.79
C ARG A 556 20.68 -5.55 27.55
N SER A 557 21.08 -6.21 26.45
CA SER A 557 20.63 -7.58 26.17
C SER A 557 21.00 -8.58 27.29
N MET A 558 22.13 -8.34 27.97
CA MET A 558 22.57 -9.13 29.12
C MET A 558 21.78 -8.80 30.40
N SER A 559 21.26 -7.57 30.51
CA SER A 559 20.47 -7.09 31.67
C SER A 559 18.98 -7.40 31.54
N ASP A 560 18.43 -7.40 30.33
CA ASP A 560 17.02 -7.74 30.03
C ASP A 560 16.80 -9.27 30.02
N GLY A 561 17.89 -10.06 30.09
CA GLY A 561 17.89 -11.52 30.19
C GLY A 561 17.87 -12.08 31.62
N TYR A 562 17.53 -11.26 32.62
CA TYR A 562 17.35 -11.63 34.03
C TYR A 562 15.89 -11.53 34.49
#